data_AF-A0A8C6KVX3-F1
#
_entry.id   AF-A0A8C6KVX3-F1
#
_cell.length_a   1.000
_cell.length_b   1.000
_cell.length_c   1.000
_cell.angle_alpha   90.00
_cell.angle_beta   90.00
_cell.angle_gamma   90.00
#
_symmetry.space_group_name_H-M   'P 1'
#
loop_
_entity.id
_entity.type
_entity.pdbx_description
1 polymer ?
#
loop_
_entity_poly.entity_id
_entity_poly.type
_entity_poly.pdbx_seq_one_letter_code
_entity_poly.pdbx_strand_id
1 'polypeptide(L)'
;MLQRKNQRSSESTVGMLHHITGDLFSCFNEHALAHCVSVDFRMGAGIAVFFKSLFGGVAELKNQKKHSGQCVVLKREGYFVYYLITKDKVGHKPTYINLKLSLEDRKAHCVANNVTRVSMP
;
A
#
# COMPACT_ATOMS: atom_id res chain seq x y z
N MET A 1 -17.50 48.92 12.78
CA MET A 1 -17.37 48.15 11.52
C MET A 1 -15.93 47.70 11.38
N LEU A 2 -15.58 46.50 11.87
CA LEU A 2 -14.35 45.82 11.50
C LEU A 2 -14.62 44.31 11.53
N GLN A 3 -14.46 43.69 10.37
CA GLN A 3 -14.69 42.27 10.13
C GLN A 3 -13.41 41.46 10.40
N ARG A 4 -13.62 40.27 10.98
CA ARG A 4 -13.01 38.96 10.66
C ARG A 4 -11.49 38.81 10.73
N LYS A 5 -11.05 37.88 11.60
CA LYS A 5 -10.34 36.67 11.16
C LYS A 5 -10.91 35.46 11.89
N ASN A 6 -11.82 34.77 11.20
CA ASN A 6 -12.30 33.45 11.59
C ASN A 6 -11.19 32.45 11.26
N GLN A 7 -10.56 31.91 12.29
CA GLN A 7 -9.47 30.94 12.18
C GLN A 7 -10.10 29.61 11.76
N ARG A 8 -10.15 29.36 10.44
CA ARG A 8 -10.59 28.09 9.87
C ARG A 8 -9.54 27.05 10.24
N SER A 9 -9.82 26.26 11.27
CA SER A 9 -9.18 24.98 11.50
C SER A 9 -9.24 24.18 10.21
N SER A 10 -8.08 23.74 9.71
CA SER A 10 -7.99 22.85 8.57
C SER A 10 -8.69 21.55 8.93
N GLU A 11 -9.86 21.34 8.33
CA GLU A 11 -10.67 20.15 8.45
C GLU A 11 -9.85 18.97 7.92
N SER A 12 -9.40 18.10 8.81
CA SER A 12 -8.72 16.85 8.45
C SER A 12 -9.68 16.04 7.58
N THR A 13 -9.38 15.92 6.29
CA THR A 13 -10.17 15.09 5.39
C THR A 13 -10.11 13.66 5.93
N VAL A 14 -11.22 13.20 6.50
CA VAL A 14 -11.36 11.81 6.96
C VAL A 14 -11.13 10.91 5.74
N GLY A 15 -10.18 9.99 5.84
CA GLY A 15 -9.93 9.03 4.77
C GLY A 15 -11.19 8.22 4.51
N MET A 16 -11.76 8.33 3.30
CA MET A 16 -12.96 7.58 2.92
C MET A 16 -12.58 6.16 2.49
N LEU A 17 -13.27 5.17 3.03
CA LEU A 17 -13.18 3.78 2.61
C LEU A 17 -14.40 3.44 1.76
N HIS A 18 -14.17 3.07 0.51
CA HIS A 18 -15.21 2.66 -0.44
C HIS A 18 -15.06 1.17 -0.73
N HIS A 19 -16.14 0.41 -0.55
CA HIS A 19 -16.17 -0.99 -0.95
C HIS A 19 -16.75 -1.12 -2.34
N ILE A 20 -16.03 -1.81 -3.24
CA ILE A 20 -16.39 -1.95 -4.65
C ILE A 20 -16.28 -3.44 -5.00
N THR A 21 -17.34 -4.00 -5.57
CA THR A 21 -17.32 -5.35 -6.12
C THR A 21 -16.82 -5.31 -7.56
N GLY A 22 -15.69 -5.96 -7.85
CA GLY A 22 -15.11 -6.00 -9.18
C GLY A 22 -13.70 -6.60 -9.21
N ASP A 23 -13.02 -6.47 -10.35
CA ASP A 23 -11.61 -6.85 -10.49
C ASP A 23 -10.72 -5.70 -9.98
N LEU A 24 -9.92 -6.00 -8.94
CA LEU A 24 -8.95 -5.06 -8.38
C LEU A 24 -7.99 -4.49 -9.44
N PHE A 25 -7.57 -5.31 -10.39
CA PHE A 25 -6.57 -4.91 -11.38
C PHE A 25 -7.13 -4.03 -12.50
N SER A 26 -8.46 -3.86 -12.59
CA SER A 26 -9.06 -2.93 -13.57
C SER A 26 -8.67 -1.46 -13.33
N CYS A 27 -8.23 -1.09 -12.12
CA CYS A 27 -7.86 0.28 -11.74
C CYS A 27 -6.35 0.55 -11.72
N PHE A 28 -5.51 -0.35 -12.27
CA PHE A 28 -4.05 -0.31 -12.12
C PHE A 28 -3.36 0.94 -12.70
N ASN A 29 -4.04 1.67 -13.60
CA ASN A 29 -3.57 2.92 -14.21
C ASN A 29 -4.22 4.17 -13.62
N GLU A 30 -4.93 4.05 -12.51
CA GLU A 30 -5.57 5.20 -11.86
C GLU A 30 -5.19 5.26 -10.39
N HIS A 31 -5.06 4.12 -9.75
CA HIS A 31 -4.82 4.00 -8.32
C HIS A 31 -3.49 3.28 -8.09
N ALA A 32 -2.82 3.64 -6.99
CA ALA A 32 -1.81 2.74 -6.47
C ALA A 32 -2.49 1.48 -5.93
N LEU A 33 -1.82 0.33 -6.06
CA LEU A 33 -2.34 -0.93 -5.55
C LEU A 33 -1.59 -1.34 -4.28
N ALA A 34 -2.26 -2.03 -3.36
CA ALA A 34 -1.62 -2.57 -2.17
C ALA A 34 -2.07 -4.00 -1.88
N HIS A 35 -1.15 -4.83 -1.39
CA HIS A 35 -1.49 -6.12 -0.79
C HIS A 35 -0.47 -6.54 0.26
N CYS A 36 -0.83 -7.53 1.08
CA CYS A 36 0.05 -8.08 2.11
C CYS A 36 0.92 -9.22 1.57
N VAL A 37 2.17 -9.28 2.03
CA VAL A 37 3.14 -10.33 1.68
C VAL A 37 4.02 -10.74 2.86
N SER A 38 4.80 -11.80 2.63
CA SER A 38 5.93 -12.18 3.48
C SER A 38 7.25 -11.62 2.96
N VAL A 39 8.25 -11.46 3.83
CA VAL A 39 9.63 -11.04 3.49
C VAL A 39 10.24 -11.92 2.39
N ASP A 40 9.89 -13.21 2.34
CA ASP A 40 10.42 -14.15 1.35
C ASP A 40 9.90 -13.91 -0.10
N PHE A 41 8.88 -13.07 -0.29
CA PHE A 41 8.23 -12.75 -1.57
C PHE A 41 7.87 -13.98 -2.43
N ARG A 42 7.49 -15.10 -1.81
CA ARG A 42 7.09 -16.30 -2.57
C ARG A 42 5.87 -16.04 -3.46
N MET A 43 4.86 -15.37 -2.90
CA MET A 43 3.62 -14.95 -3.58
C MET A 43 2.99 -16.07 -4.42
N GLY A 44 2.87 -17.27 -3.83
CA GLY A 44 2.44 -18.49 -4.53
C GLY A 44 0.97 -18.85 -4.37
N ALA A 45 0.14 -18.02 -3.73
CA ALA A 45 -1.27 -18.30 -3.51
C ALA A 45 -2.11 -17.01 -3.48
N GLY A 46 -3.41 -17.17 -3.77
CA GLY A 46 -4.39 -16.08 -3.75
C GLY A 46 -4.05 -14.95 -4.72
N ILE A 47 -4.50 -13.74 -4.39
CA ILE A 47 -4.30 -12.56 -5.26
C ILE A 47 -2.83 -12.20 -5.47
N ALA A 48 -1.94 -12.59 -4.55
CA ALA A 48 -0.50 -12.33 -4.66
C ALA A 48 0.14 -12.97 -5.91
N VAL A 49 -0.43 -14.07 -6.42
CA VAL A 49 0.02 -14.70 -7.68
C VAL A 49 -0.16 -13.73 -8.86
N PHE A 50 -1.30 -13.02 -8.88
CA PHE A 50 -1.59 -12.04 -9.92
C PHE A 50 -0.67 -10.82 -9.82
N PHE A 51 -0.41 -10.30 -8.61
CA PHE A 51 0.59 -9.23 -8.41
C PHE A 51 1.96 -9.63 -8.95
N LYS A 52 2.42 -10.85 -8.64
CA LYS A 52 3.70 -11.38 -9.14
C LYS A 52 3.72 -11.50 -10.66
N SER A 53 2.64 -12.00 -11.26
CA SER A 53 2.53 -12.17 -12.70
C SER A 53 2.45 -10.85 -13.46
N LEU A 54 1.70 -9.87 -12.94
CA LEU A 54 1.47 -8.59 -13.60
C LEU A 54 2.63 -7.61 -13.42
N PHE A 55 3.21 -7.53 -12.22
CA PHE A 55 4.20 -6.49 -11.90
C PHE A 55 5.65 -7.00 -11.82
N GLY A 56 5.84 -8.33 -11.72
CA GLY A 56 7.15 -8.96 -11.61
C GLY A 56 7.97 -8.40 -10.45
N GLY A 57 9.24 -8.05 -10.71
CA GLY A 57 10.03 -7.24 -9.78
C GLY A 57 10.46 -7.91 -8.47
N VAL A 58 10.36 -9.23 -8.32
CA VAL A 58 10.70 -9.92 -7.05
C VAL A 58 12.15 -9.65 -6.61
N ALA A 59 13.10 -9.58 -7.55
CA ALA A 59 14.48 -9.23 -7.23
C ALA A 59 14.60 -7.77 -6.73
N GLU A 60 13.89 -6.84 -7.36
CA GLU A 60 13.83 -5.42 -6.96
C GLU A 60 13.22 -5.26 -5.56
N LEU A 61 12.13 -5.99 -5.27
CA LEU A 61 11.51 -6.06 -3.95
C LEU A 61 12.50 -6.53 -2.89
N LYS A 62 13.24 -7.62 -3.16
CA LYS A 62 14.23 -8.17 -2.23
C LYS A 62 15.43 -7.25 -2.02
N ASN A 63 15.85 -6.53 -3.06
CA ASN A 63 16.98 -5.60 -2.98
C ASN A 63 16.71 -4.38 -2.11
N GLN A 64 15.43 -4.07 -1.83
CA GLN A 64 15.05 -3.03 -0.86
C GLN A 64 15.31 -3.45 0.60
N LYS A 65 15.56 -4.74 0.86
CA LYS A 65 15.96 -5.29 2.18
C LYS A 65 15.06 -4.85 3.34
N LYS A 66 13.74 -4.81 3.08
CA LYS A 66 12.72 -4.46 4.06
C LYS A 66 12.29 -5.69 4.88
N HIS A 67 11.76 -5.44 6.07
CA HIS A 67 11.38 -6.45 7.05
C HIS A 67 9.89 -6.34 7.44
N SER A 68 9.41 -7.31 8.23
CA SER A 68 8.05 -7.28 8.78
C SER A 68 7.77 -5.96 9.49
N GLY A 69 6.60 -5.38 9.23
CA GLY A 69 6.22 -4.05 9.70
C GLY A 69 6.57 -2.92 8.74
N GLN A 70 7.22 -3.19 7.60
CA GLN A 70 7.56 -2.19 6.59
C GLN A 70 6.79 -2.40 5.29
N CYS A 71 6.80 -1.38 4.44
CA CYS A 71 6.24 -1.40 3.10
C CYS A 71 7.36 -1.40 2.05
N VAL A 72 7.23 -2.25 1.04
CA VAL A 72 8.11 -2.28 -0.13
C VAL A 72 7.35 -1.74 -1.32
N VAL A 73 8.02 -0.97 -2.18
CA VAL A 73 7.35 -0.24 -3.25
C VAL A 73 7.95 -0.66 -4.59
N LEU A 74 7.11 -1.02 -5.55
CA LEU A 74 7.49 -1.04 -6.96
C LEU A 74 6.87 0.15 -7.66
N LYS A 75 7.65 0.79 -8.53
CA LYS A 75 7.15 1.80 -9.46
C LYS A 75 7.03 1.18 -10.85
N ARG A 76 5.86 1.28 -11.47
CA ARG A 76 5.58 0.80 -12.84
C ARG A 76 4.78 1.86 -13.57
N GLU A 77 5.25 2.29 -14.74
CA GLU A 77 4.53 3.20 -15.66
C GLU A 77 3.88 4.45 -15.00
N GLY A 78 4.51 4.98 -13.94
CA GLY A 78 4.02 6.16 -13.21
C GLY A 78 3.18 5.87 -11.95
N TYR A 79 2.83 4.61 -11.70
CA TYR A 79 2.04 4.17 -10.55
C TYR A 79 2.87 3.37 -9.56
N PHE A 80 2.39 3.30 -8.32
CA PHE A 80 3.02 2.58 -7.23
C PHE A 80 2.26 1.32 -6.88
N VAL A 81 3.00 0.23 -6.64
CA VAL A 81 2.49 -1.01 -6.10
C VAL A 81 3.13 -1.25 -4.74
N TYR A 82 2.30 -1.29 -3.71
CA TYR A 82 2.70 -1.40 -2.31
C TYR A 82 2.59 -2.84 -1.81
N TYR A 83 3.69 -3.34 -1.26
CA TYR A 83 3.79 -4.67 -0.70
C TYR A 83 3.99 -4.55 0.81
N LEU A 84 2.89 -4.69 1.55
CA LEU A 84 2.86 -4.59 3.01
C LEU A 84 3.47 -5.88 3.61
N ILE A 85 4.65 -5.80 4.21
CA ILE A 85 5.28 -6.96 4.82
C ILE A 85 4.69 -7.17 6.21
N THR A 86 3.83 -8.16 6.35
CA THR A 86 3.14 -8.43 7.62
C THR A 86 3.67 -9.64 8.37
N LYS A 87 4.55 -10.42 7.73
CA LYS A 87 5.11 -11.67 8.26
C LYS A 87 6.44 -12.02 7.59
N ASP A 88 7.25 -12.86 8.24
CA ASP A 88 8.56 -13.23 7.69
C ASP A 88 8.48 -14.32 6.62
N LYS A 89 7.57 -15.29 6.79
CA LYS A 89 7.42 -16.45 5.89
C LYS A 89 5.96 -16.68 5.55
N VAL A 90 5.66 -17.24 4.37
CA VAL A 90 4.28 -17.50 3.91
C VAL A 90 3.40 -18.25 4.92
N GLY A 91 3.96 -19.22 5.64
CA GLY A 91 3.22 -20.02 6.63
C GLY A 91 3.04 -19.36 8.00
N HIS A 92 3.70 -18.23 8.26
CA HIS A 92 3.53 -17.51 9.52
C HIS A 92 2.21 -16.74 9.52
N LYS A 93 1.62 -16.55 10.71
CA LYS A 93 0.47 -15.68 10.89
C LYS A 93 0.95 -14.21 10.98
N PRO A 94 0.30 -13.27 10.26
CA PRO A 94 0.60 -11.86 10.45
C PRO A 94 0.18 -11.40 11.85
N THR A 95 0.83 -10.36 12.36
CA THR A 95 0.42 -9.71 13.61
C THR A 95 -0.25 -8.36 13.29
N TYR A 96 -1.20 -7.94 14.12
CA TYR A 96 -1.80 -6.61 13.99
C TYR A 96 -0.78 -5.48 14.12
N ILE A 97 0.27 -5.69 14.93
CA ILE A 97 1.38 -4.74 15.06
C ILE A 97 2.09 -4.56 13.73
N ASN A 98 2.51 -5.63 13.07
CA ASN A 98 3.20 -5.55 11.77
C ASN A 98 2.28 -4.99 10.68
N LEU A 99 1.00 -5.36 10.68
CA LEU A 99 0.02 -4.78 9.76
C LEU A 99 -0.07 -3.27 9.92
N LYS A 100 -0.24 -2.78 11.16
CA LYS A 100 -0.32 -1.35 11.47
C LYS A 100 0.93 -0.61 11.02
N LEU A 101 2.12 -1.10 11.40
CA LEU A 101 3.40 -0.47 11.03
C LEU A 101 3.57 -0.42 9.51
N SER A 102 3.22 -1.50 8.80
CA SER A 102 3.33 -1.52 7.34
C SER A 102 2.39 -0.50 6.66
N LEU A 103 1.21 -0.29 7.22
CA LEU A 103 0.25 0.72 6.74
C LEU A 103 0.74 2.15 7.02
N GLU A 104 1.40 2.38 8.15
CA GLU A 104 2.03 3.66 8.49
C GLU A 104 3.20 3.99 7.56
N ASP A 105 4.08 3.01 7.28
CA ASP A 105 5.19 3.16 6.32
C ASP A 105 4.66 3.43 4.90
N ARG A 106 3.61 2.71 4.47
CA ARG A 106 2.90 2.99 3.21
C ARG A 106 2.33 4.40 3.19
N LYS A 107 1.68 4.85 4.26
CA LYS A 107 1.12 6.21 4.36
C LYS A 107 2.20 7.27 4.21
N ALA A 108 3.36 7.09 4.85
CA ALA A 108 4.49 7.99 4.71
C ALA A 108 4.94 8.12 3.24
N HIS A 109 5.05 6.98 2.53
CA HIS A 109 5.37 7.01 1.10
C HIS A 109 4.29 7.71 0.26
N CYS A 110 3.01 7.49 0.58
CA CYS A 110 1.91 8.14 -0.14
C CYS A 110 1.97 9.66 -0.03
N VAL A 111 2.21 10.17 1.19
CA VAL A 111 2.34 11.61 1.44
C VAL A 111 3.55 12.18 0.68
N ALA A 112 4.70 11.51 0.73
CA ALA A 112 5.92 11.96 0.06
C ALA A 112 5.81 11.99 -1.48
N ASN A 113 4.93 11.17 -2.06
CA ASN A 113 4.79 11.00 -3.50
C ASN A 113 3.43 11.44 -4.06
N ASN A 114 2.65 12.21 -3.29
CA ASN A 114 1.33 12.71 -3.68
C ASN A 114 0.36 11.61 -4.15
N VAL A 115 0.43 10.41 -3.55
CA VAL A 115 -0.50 9.32 -3.83
C VAL A 115 -1.76 9.52 -3.00
N THR A 116 -2.86 9.81 -3.68
CA THR A 116 -4.15 10.16 -3.05
C THR A 116 -5.15 9.01 -3.04
N ARG A 117 -4.97 7.98 -3.89
CA ARG A 117 -5.90 6.85 -4.04
C ARG A 117 -5.14 5.53 -4.02
N VAL A 118 -5.57 4.63 -3.15
CA VAL A 118 -5.03 3.27 -3.04
C VAL A 118 -6.16 2.25 -3.05
N SER A 119 -6.07 1.24 -3.90
CA SER A 119 -6.97 0.09 -3.91
C SER A 119 -6.27 -1.13 -3.30
N MET A 120 -7.00 -1.89 -2.49
CA MET A 120 -6.51 -3.14 -1.89
C MET A 120 -7.64 -4.17 -1.78
N PRO A 121 -7.30 -5.47 -1.84
CA PRO A 121 -8.25 -6.56 -1.64
C PRO A 121 -8.53 -6.83 -0.16
#